data_AF-A0A7X3U4K2-F1
#
_entry.id   AF-A0A7X3U4K2-F1
#
_cell.length_a   1.000
_cell.length_b   1.000
_cell.length_c   1.000
_cell.angle_alpha   90.00
_cell.angle_beta   90.00
_cell.angle_gamma   90.00
#
_symmetry.space_group_name_H-M   'P 1'
#
loop_
_entity.id
_entity.type
_entity.pdbx_description
1 polymer ?
#
loop_
_entity_poly.entity_id
_entity_poly.type
_entity_poly.pdbx_seq_one_letter_code
_entity_poly.pdbx_strand_id
1 'polypeptide(L)'
;MVIDSSPFDTTPTRTLRPTALRPKTAPVTLVRHDTTRSRAMPSGGNQGLVQTVLGRVHPSELGATTTHEHLYIDFSFMYRPARDSPSPELADAPITLENLGWVRRNYYSNRSNLQLMDVDTTIGEVRRYSEVGGGAIVDATTAQIGRMPDALARISRESDVHVIMGSGFYVGAVHPEDMDERTEEDLAREIVGDIVDGVEGSGIRAGIIGEIGCTWPLAPNERKSLAAGAIAQRETGAAILVHPGRHPDAPLEILELLANHGADISRVIMGHLDRTVFDFSEVERIAASGCYLEWDLFGNEGSYYPLAEIDMPSDAQRLDFIKRTAAAGYSDRIVVGHDIAHKHRLVKYGGHGYGHILENIVPRMRRKGFSEDTIQAITVGNPARILAFA
;
A
#
# COMPACT_ATOMS: atom_id res chain seq x y z
N MET A 1 23.01 -26.36 -23.48
CA MET A 1 23.19 -24.96 -23.90
C MET A 1 22.65 -24.13 -22.76
N VAL A 2 23.56 -23.66 -21.90
CA VAL A 2 23.25 -23.01 -20.63
C VAL A 2 22.80 -21.59 -20.95
N ILE A 3 21.55 -21.25 -20.62
CA ILE A 3 21.03 -19.89 -20.77
C ILE A 3 21.24 -19.21 -19.41
N ASP A 4 22.11 -18.21 -19.46
CA ASP A 4 22.57 -17.38 -18.36
C ASP A 4 21.41 -16.58 -17.74
N SER A 5 21.27 -16.67 -16.43
CA SER A 5 20.24 -16.02 -15.62
C SER A 5 20.85 -14.89 -14.80
N SER A 6 20.85 -13.67 -15.34
CA SER A 6 20.94 -12.40 -14.58
C SER A 6 20.67 -11.22 -15.52
N PRO A 7 19.90 -10.20 -15.07
CA PRO A 7 20.57 -8.92 -14.89
C PRO A 7 20.04 -8.18 -13.65
N PHE A 8 20.65 -8.45 -12.50
CA PHE A 8 20.70 -7.50 -11.39
C PHE A 8 22.10 -6.91 -11.33
N ASP A 9 22.31 -5.80 -12.03
CA ASP A 9 23.43 -4.88 -11.77
C ASP A 9 22.92 -3.45 -11.93
N THR A 10 22.87 -2.73 -10.81
CA THR A 10 22.58 -1.30 -10.78
C THR A 10 23.56 -0.64 -9.84
N THR A 11 24.76 -0.35 -10.34
CA THR A 11 25.59 0.72 -9.79
C THR A 11 25.04 2.07 -10.29
N PRO A 12 24.70 3.04 -9.43
CA PRO A 12 24.29 4.36 -9.91
C PRO A 12 25.52 5.13 -10.40
N THR A 13 25.52 5.54 -11.67
CA THR A 13 26.46 6.54 -12.17
C THR A 13 26.14 7.89 -11.54
N ARG A 14 27.07 8.36 -10.70
CA ARG A 14 27.04 9.66 -10.03
C ARG A 14 26.99 10.80 -11.05
N THR A 15 25.80 11.36 -11.26
CA THR A 15 25.63 12.63 -11.98
C THR A 15 25.63 13.77 -10.96
N LEU A 16 26.59 14.68 -11.12
CA LEU A 16 26.74 15.89 -10.31
C LEU A 16 25.55 16.83 -10.55
N ARG A 17 24.78 17.13 -9.49
CA ARG A 17 23.79 18.22 -9.52
C ARG A 17 24.47 19.59 -9.32
N PRO A 18 23.98 20.68 -9.94
CA PRO A 18 24.48 22.03 -9.66
C PRO A 18 24.03 22.50 -8.27
N THR A 19 24.96 23.13 -7.55
CA THR A 19 24.77 23.73 -6.23
C THR A 19 23.86 24.95 -6.27
N ALA A 20 22.70 24.87 -5.62
CA ALA A 20 21.91 26.03 -5.24
C ALA A 20 22.22 26.40 -3.78
N LEU A 21 22.73 27.61 -3.56
CA LEU A 21 22.98 28.17 -2.23
C LEU A 21 21.67 28.28 -1.44
N ARG A 22 21.63 27.70 -0.22
CA ARG A 22 20.64 28.03 0.81
C ARG A 22 21.26 28.96 1.88
N PRO A 23 20.48 29.81 2.55
CA PRO A 23 20.98 30.75 3.54
C PRO A 23 21.31 30.05 4.87
N LYS A 24 22.33 30.55 5.55
CA LYS A 24 22.83 30.08 6.85
C LYS A 24 21.74 30.18 7.94
N THR A 25 21.44 29.07 8.61
CA THR A 25 20.73 29.04 9.89
C THR A 25 21.70 28.82 11.06
N ALA A 26 21.40 29.45 12.20
CA ALA A 26 22.20 29.53 13.42
C ALA A 26 22.22 28.20 14.22
N PRO A 27 23.16 28.00 15.17
CA PRO A 27 23.44 26.68 15.73
C PRO A 27 22.35 26.20 16.70
N VAL A 28 21.92 24.95 16.52
CA VAL A 28 21.00 24.25 17.42
C VAL A 28 21.79 23.75 18.64
N THR A 29 21.30 24.08 19.84
CA THR A 29 21.87 23.63 21.11
C THR A 29 21.43 22.19 21.39
N LEU A 30 22.38 21.28 21.61
CA LEU A 30 22.10 19.91 22.05
C LEU A 30 21.49 19.91 23.46
N VAL A 31 20.23 19.52 23.58
CA VAL A 31 19.62 19.12 24.85
C VAL A 31 19.74 17.60 24.95
N ARG A 32 20.49 17.13 25.95
CA ARG A 32 20.59 15.71 26.29
C ARG A 32 19.24 15.26 26.86
N HIS A 33 18.58 14.31 26.21
CA HIS A 33 17.43 13.63 26.79
C HIS A 33 17.89 12.41 27.60
N ASP A 34 17.49 12.42 28.85
CA ASP A 34 17.71 11.42 29.88
C ASP A 34 17.00 10.11 29.50
N THR A 35 17.79 9.06 29.26
CA THR A 35 17.31 7.69 29.06
C THR A 35 16.92 7.12 30.41
N THR A 36 15.62 7.01 30.68
CA THR A 36 14.95 5.91 31.42
C THR A 36 13.54 6.32 31.83
N ARG A 37 12.52 5.79 31.13
CA ARG A 37 11.20 5.41 31.69
C ARG A 37 10.38 4.77 30.57
N SER A 38 10.30 3.44 30.60
CA SER A 38 9.21 2.71 29.96
C SER A 38 7.90 3.25 30.54
N ARG A 39 7.13 3.97 29.72
CA ARG A 39 5.80 4.43 30.07
C ARG A 39 4.85 3.33 29.60
N ALA A 40 4.52 2.41 30.50
CA ALA A 40 3.41 1.50 30.29
C ALA A 40 2.15 2.31 29.96
N MET A 41 1.44 1.86 28.93
CA MET A 41 0.22 2.48 28.40
C MET A 41 -0.85 2.67 29.48
N PRO A 42 -1.66 3.75 29.45
CA PRO A 42 -2.97 3.72 30.06
C PRO A 42 -3.82 2.71 29.27
N SER A 43 -4.16 1.60 29.92
CA SER A 43 -5.10 0.60 29.41
C SER A 43 -6.46 1.25 29.15
N GLY A 44 -6.93 1.30 27.89
CA GLY A 44 -8.36 1.50 27.59
C GLY A 44 -8.79 2.41 26.42
N GLY A 45 -7.93 2.82 25.49
CA GLY A 45 -8.33 3.83 24.48
C GLY A 45 -8.62 3.37 23.04
N ASN A 46 -7.98 2.30 22.55
CA ASN A 46 -7.88 2.04 21.10
C ASN A 46 -8.61 0.77 20.63
N GLN A 47 -8.86 -0.17 21.54
CA GLN A 47 -9.35 -1.49 21.20
C GLN A 47 -10.73 -1.41 20.51
N GLY A 48 -10.87 -2.08 19.38
CA GLY A 48 -12.11 -2.17 18.61
C GLY A 48 -12.49 -0.93 17.80
N LEU A 49 -11.67 0.13 17.80
CA LEU A 49 -11.88 1.33 16.97
C LEU A 49 -10.92 1.36 15.78
N VAL A 50 -11.31 2.09 14.73
CA VAL A 50 -10.46 2.35 13.56
C VAL A 50 -9.88 3.76 13.69
N GLN A 51 -8.56 3.88 13.53
CA GLN A 51 -7.88 5.17 13.51
C GLN A 51 -7.87 5.74 12.09
N THR A 52 -8.60 6.83 11.86
CA THR A 52 -8.54 7.62 10.61
C THR A 52 -7.66 8.85 10.81
N VAL A 53 -7.33 9.55 9.72
CA VAL A 53 -6.60 10.82 9.77
C VAL A 53 -7.38 11.95 10.44
N LEU A 54 -8.70 11.80 10.64
CA LEU A 54 -9.55 12.78 11.35
C LEU A 54 -9.91 12.35 12.77
N GLY A 55 -9.36 11.23 13.25
CA GLY A 55 -9.67 10.67 14.55
C GLY A 55 -10.26 9.28 14.45
N ARG A 56 -10.78 8.79 15.58
CA ARG A 56 -11.28 7.42 15.69
C ARG A 56 -12.74 7.35 15.30
N VAL A 57 -13.09 6.26 14.64
CA VAL A 57 -14.47 5.90 14.29
C VAL A 57 -14.73 4.45 14.66
N HIS A 58 -15.99 4.12 14.90
CA HIS A 58 -16.42 2.75 15.07
C HIS A 58 -16.31 2.01 13.72
N PRO A 59 -15.94 0.72 13.69
CA PRO A 59 -15.77 0.00 12.42
C PRO A 59 -17.02 -0.03 11.54
N SER A 60 -18.21 0.05 12.13
CA SER A 60 -19.48 0.11 11.39
C SER A 60 -19.70 1.43 10.65
N GLU A 61 -18.91 2.47 10.92
CA GLU A 61 -18.99 3.77 10.24
C GLU A 61 -18.20 3.78 8.92
N LEU A 62 -17.30 2.81 8.70
CA LEU A 62 -16.45 2.80 7.50
C LEU A 62 -17.22 2.58 6.20
N GLY A 63 -18.34 1.86 6.23
CA GLY A 63 -19.07 1.48 5.01
C GLY A 63 -18.21 0.66 4.04
N ALA A 64 -18.46 0.82 2.74
CA ALA A 64 -17.63 0.17 1.73
C ALA A 64 -16.19 0.73 1.80
N THR A 65 -15.21 -0.16 1.84
CA THR A 65 -13.80 0.18 2.09
C THR A 65 -12.89 -0.45 1.04
N THR A 66 -11.93 0.32 0.54
CA THR A 66 -10.76 -0.22 -0.16
C THR A 66 -9.54 -0.22 0.77
N THR A 67 -8.82 -1.34 0.79
CA THR A 67 -7.74 -1.60 1.77
C THR A 67 -6.33 -1.28 1.27
N HIS A 68 -6.19 -0.81 0.03
CA HIS A 68 -4.89 -0.53 -0.56
C HIS A 68 -4.99 0.50 -1.69
N GLU A 69 -4.66 1.76 -1.39
CA GLU A 69 -4.61 2.86 -2.35
C GLU A 69 -3.47 3.83 -2.05
N HIS A 70 -3.21 4.75 -2.99
CA HIS A 70 -2.36 5.92 -2.76
C HIS A 70 -3.10 7.19 -3.18
N LEU A 71 -3.31 8.10 -2.22
CA LEU A 71 -4.02 9.37 -2.39
C LEU A 71 -3.04 10.54 -2.56
N TYR A 72 -1.84 10.40 -1.99
CA TYR A 72 -0.73 11.32 -2.20
C TYR A 72 0.60 10.57 -2.25
N ILE A 73 1.21 10.43 -3.44
CA ILE A 73 2.44 9.62 -3.64
C ILE A 73 3.38 10.25 -4.67
N ASP A 74 4.69 10.17 -4.39
CA ASP A 74 5.76 10.35 -5.38
C ASP A 74 6.47 9.02 -5.65
N PHE A 75 6.12 8.40 -6.77
CA PHE A 75 6.65 7.11 -7.20
C PHE A 75 7.80 7.25 -8.20
N SER A 76 8.45 8.41 -8.28
CA SER A 76 9.50 8.70 -9.26
C SER A 76 10.70 7.75 -9.21
N PHE A 77 10.98 7.12 -8.06
CA PHE A 77 12.07 6.14 -7.93
C PHE A 77 11.84 4.88 -8.80
N MET A 78 10.57 4.58 -9.11
CA MET A 78 10.17 3.50 -10.00
C MET A 78 10.34 3.84 -11.48
N TYR A 79 10.80 5.05 -11.82
CA TYR A 79 10.99 5.42 -13.21
C TYR A 79 11.93 4.46 -13.95
N ARG A 80 11.49 4.02 -15.12
CA ARG A 80 12.27 3.21 -16.06
C ARG A 80 12.08 3.76 -17.47
N PRO A 81 13.15 4.07 -18.22
CA PRO A 81 13.03 4.43 -19.63
C PRO A 81 12.29 3.33 -20.43
N ALA A 82 11.44 3.72 -21.38
CA ALA A 82 10.76 2.77 -22.25
C ALA A 82 11.80 2.03 -23.10
N ARG A 83 11.87 0.70 -22.97
CA ARG A 83 12.86 -0.14 -23.66
C ARG A 83 12.54 -0.35 -25.14
N ASP A 84 11.29 -0.70 -25.45
CA ASP A 84 10.87 -1.12 -26.80
C ASP A 84 10.24 0.00 -27.64
N SER A 85 10.00 1.16 -27.04
CA SER A 85 9.41 2.33 -27.71
C SER A 85 9.94 3.62 -27.06
N PRO A 86 11.26 3.90 -27.21
CA PRO A 86 11.88 5.07 -26.60
C PRO A 86 11.27 6.34 -27.19
N SER A 87 10.62 7.11 -26.33
CA SER A 87 10.04 8.43 -26.64
C SER A 87 10.47 9.40 -25.55
N PRO A 88 11.70 9.93 -25.59
CA PRO A 88 12.22 10.84 -24.58
C PRO A 88 11.31 12.06 -24.35
N GLU A 89 10.66 12.54 -25.41
CA GLU A 89 9.67 13.62 -25.35
C GLU A 89 8.44 13.28 -24.50
N LEU A 90 8.08 12.00 -24.39
CA LEU A 90 6.97 11.53 -23.57
C LEU A 90 7.38 11.25 -22.12
N ALA A 91 8.67 11.26 -21.79
CA ALA A 91 9.11 10.97 -20.43
C ALA A 91 8.64 12.01 -19.42
N ASP A 92 8.62 13.29 -19.83
CA ASP A 92 8.23 14.42 -18.98
C ASP A 92 6.93 15.11 -19.46
N ALA A 93 6.31 14.61 -20.53
CA ALA A 93 5.07 15.17 -21.06
C ALA A 93 3.90 15.02 -20.07
N PRO A 94 2.98 16.01 -19.99
CA PRO A 94 1.72 15.83 -19.28
C PRO A 94 0.88 14.73 -19.96
N ILE A 95 0.01 14.08 -19.20
CA ILE A 95 -0.91 13.08 -19.75
C ILE A 95 -1.98 13.82 -20.55
N THR A 96 -2.17 13.40 -21.80
CA THR A 96 -3.18 13.91 -22.73
C THR A 96 -3.93 12.72 -23.33
N LEU A 97 -5.10 12.97 -23.94
CA LEU A 97 -5.82 11.90 -24.64
C LEU A 97 -4.99 11.29 -25.79
N GLU A 98 -4.14 12.09 -26.44
CA GLU A 98 -3.27 11.64 -27.54
C GLU A 98 -2.19 10.67 -27.07
N ASN A 99 -1.53 10.94 -25.92
CA ASN A 99 -0.45 10.09 -25.42
C ASN A 99 -0.89 9.00 -24.43
N LEU A 100 -2.17 8.99 -24.02
CA LEU A 100 -2.69 8.10 -22.97
C LEU A 100 -2.43 6.61 -23.26
N GLY A 101 -2.55 6.17 -24.52
CA GLY A 101 -2.26 4.79 -24.90
C GLY A 101 -0.81 4.39 -24.66
N TRP A 102 0.13 5.29 -24.95
CA TRP A 102 1.55 5.07 -24.69
C TRP A 102 1.85 5.06 -23.19
N VAL A 103 1.25 5.99 -22.43
CA VAL A 103 1.42 6.06 -20.96
C VAL A 103 0.89 4.79 -20.30
N ARG A 104 -0.28 4.28 -20.71
CA ARG A 104 -0.85 3.03 -20.19
C ARG A 104 0.03 1.82 -20.43
N ARG A 105 0.71 1.75 -21.58
CA ARG A 105 1.64 0.66 -21.88
C ARG A 105 2.96 0.81 -21.14
N ASN A 106 3.43 2.04 -20.95
CA ASN A 106 4.74 2.37 -20.37
C ASN A 106 4.58 3.22 -19.11
N TYR A 107 3.75 2.78 -18.17
CA TYR A 107 3.33 3.63 -17.05
C TYR A 107 4.45 3.99 -16.06
N TYR A 108 5.57 3.27 -16.08
CA TYR A 108 6.81 3.66 -15.36
C TYR A 108 7.76 4.57 -16.15
N SER A 109 7.43 4.90 -17.41
CA SER A 109 8.28 5.68 -18.31
C SER A 109 7.83 7.13 -18.48
N ASN A 110 6.78 7.57 -17.79
CA ASN A 110 6.34 8.97 -17.76
C ASN A 110 6.38 9.50 -16.31
N ARG A 111 7.23 10.50 -16.03
CA ARG A 111 7.40 11.05 -14.67
C ARG A 111 6.15 11.70 -14.15
N SER A 112 5.43 12.44 -14.99
CA SER A 112 4.17 13.05 -14.59
C SER A 112 3.18 11.99 -14.11
N ASN A 113 3.14 10.80 -14.73
CA ASN A 113 2.27 9.70 -14.35
C ASN A 113 2.61 9.10 -12.97
N LEU A 114 3.88 9.16 -12.56
CA LEU A 114 4.38 8.60 -11.30
C LEU A 114 4.14 9.49 -10.07
N GLN A 115 3.50 10.64 -10.24
CA GLN A 115 3.35 11.63 -9.16
C GLN A 115 1.88 11.98 -8.92
N LEU A 116 1.23 11.36 -7.94
CA LEU A 116 -0.10 11.75 -7.48
C LEU A 116 0.03 12.78 -6.34
N MET A 117 0.37 14.03 -6.66
CA MET A 117 0.65 15.06 -5.64
C MET A 117 -0.30 16.26 -5.71
N ASP A 118 -1.28 16.24 -6.62
CA ASP A 118 -2.29 17.31 -6.74
C ASP A 118 -3.51 16.98 -5.88
N VAL A 119 -3.54 17.53 -4.67
CA VAL A 119 -4.57 17.27 -3.66
C VAL A 119 -5.98 17.57 -4.16
N ASP A 120 -6.17 18.61 -4.97
CA ASP A 120 -7.49 18.98 -5.50
C ASP A 120 -7.99 17.95 -6.53
N THR A 121 -7.07 17.40 -7.34
CA THR A 121 -7.40 16.25 -8.20
C THR A 121 -7.81 15.05 -7.36
N THR A 122 -7.03 14.70 -6.33
CA THR A 122 -7.35 13.54 -5.49
C THR A 122 -8.70 13.71 -4.78
N ILE A 123 -9.02 14.91 -4.23
CA ILE A 123 -10.33 15.20 -3.65
C ILE A 123 -11.45 14.92 -4.66
N GLY A 124 -11.31 15.38 -5.91
CA GLY A 124 -12.29 15.11 -6.96
C GLY A 124 -12.44 13.63 -7.31
N GLU A 125 -11.37 12.85 -7.23
CA GLU A 125 -11.40 11.40 -7.48
C GLU A 125 -12.01 10.62 -6.31
N VAL A 126 -11.71 11.00 -5.07
CA VAL A 126 -12.28 10.38 -3.87
C VAL A 126 -13.75 10.78 -3.68
N ARG A 127 -14.18 11.98 -4.08
CA ARG A 127 -15.61 12.35 -4.13
C ARG A 127 -16.41 11.43 -5.04
N ARG A 128 -15.86 11.05 -6.20
CA ARG A 128 -16.52 10.07 -7.09
C ARG A 128 -16.69 8.71 -6.41
N TYR A 129 -15.73 8.29 -5.60
CA TYR A 129 -15.85 7.08 -4.77
C TYR A 129 -16.98 7.21 -3.74
N SER A 130 -17.07 8.36 -3.05
CA SER A 130 -18.17 8.66 -2.12
C SER A 130 -19.54 8.63 -2.81
N GLU A 131 -19.66 9.26 -3.99
CA GLU A 131 -20.90 9.32 -4.79
C GLU A 131 -21.47 7.95 -5.17
N VAL A 132 -20.63 6.92 -5.23
CA VAL A 132 -21.03 5.53 -5.54
C VAL A 132 -21.15 4.65 -4.29
N GLY A 133 -21.12 5.25 -3.10
CA GLY A 133 -21.31 4.59 -1.80
C GLY A 133 -20.03 4.14 -1.10
N GLY A 134 -18.87 4.62 -1.56
CA GLY A 134 -17.59 4.42 -0.88
C GLY A 134 -17.50 5.19 0.43
N GLY A 135 -17.07 4.54 1.51
CA GLY A 135 -17.02 5.15 2.84
C GLY A 135 -15.61 5.27 3.43
N ALA A 136 -14.67 4.39 3.05
CA ALA A 136 -13.30 4.46 3.55
C ALA A 136 -12.22 4.03 2.55
N ILE A 137 -11.03 4.61 2.68
CA ILE A 137 -9.84 4.28 1.90
C ILE A 137 -8.64 4.14 2.84
N VAL A 138 -7.89 3.05 2.69
CA VAL A 138 -6.54 2.94 3.26
C VAL A 138 -5.53 3.54 2.28
N ASP A 139 -4.83 4.59 2.72
CA ASP A 139 -3.66 5.12 2.02
C ASP A 139 -2.41 4.37 2.52
N ALA A 140 -1.84 3.51 1.66
CA ALA A 140 -0.70 2.66 1.96
C ALA A 140 0.66 3.38 1.79
N THR A 141 0.65 4.69 1.49
CA THR A 141 1.88 5.45 1.20
C THR A 141 2.72 5.59 2.46
N THR A 142 3.98 5.15 2.40
CA THR A 142 4.96 5.32 3.47
C THR A 142 5.76 6.62 3.31
N ALA A 143 6.51 7.01 4.34
CA ALA A 143 7.29 8.25 4.33
C ALA A 143 8.24 8.34 3.13
N GLN A 144 8.83 7.20 2.72
CA GLN A 144 9.83 7.13 1.66
C GLN A 144 9.27 7.39 0.25
N ILE A 145 7.97 7.22 0.07
CA ILE A 145 7.25 7.42 -1.20
C ILE A 145 6.26 8.59 -1.13
N GLY A 146 6.41 9.46 -0.13
CA GLY A 146 5.79 10.79 -0.13
C GLY A 146 4.54 10.94 0.73
N ARG A 147 4.31 10.07 1.73
CA ARG A 147 3.21 10.22 2.70
C ARG A 147 3.09 11.67 3.21
N MET A 148 1.89 12.23 3.16
CA MET A 148 1.62 13.63 3.53
C MET A 148 0.38 13.75 4.42
N PRO A 149 0.52 13.73 5.76
CA PRO A 149 -0.62 13.66 6.70
C PRO A 149 -1.64 14.79 6.51
N ASP A 150 -1.19 16.03 6.32
CA ASP A 150 -2.08 17.18 6.13
C ASP A 150 -2.90 17.09 4.83
N ALA A 151 -2.30 16.55 3.77
CA ALA A 151 -2.99 16.31 2.51
C ALA A 151 -4.07 15.25 2.68
N LEU A 152 -3.75 14.12 3.35
CA LEU A 152 -4.71 13.05 3.62
C LEU A 152 -5.88 13.53 4.48
N ALA A 153 -5.61 14.33 5.51
CA ALA A 153 -6.65 14.92 6.35
C ALA A 153 -7.53 15.91 5.57
N ARG A 154 -6.95 16.69 4.66
CA ARG A 154 -7.72 17.56 3.76
C ARG A 154 -8.59 16.75 2.80
N ILE A 155 -8.04 15.70 2.19
CA ILE A 155 -8.77 14.79 1.29
C ILE A 155 -9.97 14.18 2.02
N SER A 156 -9.75 13.63 3.21
CA SER A 156 -10.82 13.02 4.01
C SER A 156 -11.94 14.02 4.32
N ARG A 157 -11.61 15.22 4.83
CA ARG A 157 -12.62 16.24 5.15
C ARG A 157 -13.42 16.71 3.95
N GLU A 158 -12.77 16.93 2.82
CA GLU A 158 -13.40 17.53 1.65
C GLU A 158 -14.14 16.53 0.77
N SER A 159 -13.86 15.23 0.90
CA SER A 159 -14.52 14.17 0.14
C SER A 159 -15.59 13.38 0.89
N ASP A 160 -15.71 13.59 2.21
CA ASP A 160 -16.60 12.82 3.09
C ASP A 160 -16.32 11.31 3.04
N VAL A 161 -15.02 10.96 3.02
CA VAL A 161 -14.51 9.58 3.03
C VAL A 161 -13.50 9.45 4.16
N HIS A 162 -13.61 8.38 4.95
CA HIS A 162 -12.62 8.07 5.98
C HIS A 162 -11.31 7.66 5.32
N VAL A 163 -10.21 8.35 5.68
CA VAL A 163 -8.86 7.96 5.22
C VAL A 163 -8.09 7.35 6.38
N ILE A 164 -7.60 6.13 6.18
CA ILE A 164 -6.73 5.41 7.11
C ILE A 164 -5.31 5.51 6.57
N MET A 165 -4.42 6.18 7.29
CA MET A 165 -3.05 6.41 6.85
C MET A 165 -2.11 5.28 7.27
N GLY A 166 -1.25 4.85 6.36
CA GLY A 166 -0.19 3.88 6.58
C GLY A 166 1.04 4.41 7.33
N SER A 167 1.91 3.50 7.73
CA SER A 167 3.21 3.72 8.38
C SER A 167 4.20 2.63 7.95
N GLY A 168 5.40 2.59 8.54
CA GLY A 168 6.42 1.60 8.19
C GLY A 168 7.34 2.05 7.07
N PHE A 169 8.08 1.08 6.53
CA PHE A 169 9.14 1.29 5.55
C PHE A 169 8.89 0.45 4.32
N TYR A 170 9.02 1.09 3.15
CA TYR A 170 8.84 0.42 1.87
C TYR A 170 10.03 -0.48 1.49
N VAL A 171 10.34 -0.61 0.20
CA VAL A 171 11.43 -1.48 -0.28
C VAL A 171 12.81 -0.86 -0.04
N GLY A 172 13.84 -1.70 0.01
CA GLY A 172 15.21 -1.29 0.31
C GLY A 172 15.76 -0.16 -0.56
N ALA A 173 15.29 -0.05 -1.81
CA ALA A 173 15.72 0.98 -2.75
C ALA A 173 15.35 2.42 -2.34
N VAL A 174 14.43 2.60 -1.39
CA VAL A 174 13.99 3.91 -0.90
C VAL A 174 14.13 4.06 0.61
N HIS A 175 14.76 3.09 1.30
CA HIS A 175 15.04 3.20 2.73
C HIS A 175 15.89 4.44 3.04
N PRO A 176 15.76 5.03 4.24
CA PRO A 176 16.56 6.18 4.63
C PRO A 176 18.05 5.82 4.68
N GLU A 177 18.92 6.83 4.52
CA GLU A 177 20.38 6.63 4.44
C GLU A 177 20.97 5.98 5.70
N ASP A 178 20.34 6.16 6.86
CA ASP A 178 20.74 5.59 8.14
C ASP A 178 20.13 4.20 8.41
N MET A 179 19.40 3.61 7.46
CA MET A 179 18.68 2.34 7.67
C MET A 179 19.60 1.23 8.17
N ASP A 180 20.84 1.13 7.68
CA ASP A 180 21.81 0.10 8.11
C ASP A 180 22.19 0.21 9.59
N GLU A 181 22.18 1.42 10.15
CA GLU A 181 22.60 1.72 11.52
C GLU A 181 21.47 1.51 12.54
N ARG A 182 20.21 1.56 12.09
CA ARG A 182 19.01 1.44 12.94
C ARG A 182 18.74 -0.02 13.32
N THR A 183 18.30 -0.26 14.56
CA THR A 183 17.85 -1.60 15.01
C THR A 183 16.36 -1.84 14.70
N GLU A 184 15.89 -3.08 14.85
CA GLU A 184 14.46 -3.43 14.77
C GLU A 184 13.62 -2.59 15.74
N GLU A 185 14.13 -2.34 16.95
CA GLU A 185 13.46 -1.53 17.97
C GLU A 185 13.42 -0.05 17.61
N ASP A 186 14.44 0.48 16.92
CA ASP A 186 14.43 1.87 16.45
C ASP A 186 13.41 2.08 15.34
N LEU A 187 13.25 1.11 14.45
CA LEU A 187 12.19 1.14 13.45
C LEU A 187 10.81 0.98 14.10
N ALA A 188 10.66 0.02 15.03
CA ALA A 188 9.40 -0.22 15.71
C ALA A 188 8.93 0.99 16.50
N ARG A 189 9.85 1.69 17.19
CA ARG A 189 9.53 2.92 17.93
C ARG A 189 9.00 4.03 17.04
N GLU A 190 9.51 4.16 15.82
CA GLU A 190 8.99 5.11 14.83
C GLU A 190 7.56 4.75 14.41
N ILE A 191 7.32 3.48 14.07
CA ILE A 191 5.99 2.98 13.68
C ILE A 191 4.97 3.16 14.83
N VAL A 192 5.38 2.84 16.06
CA VAL A 192 4.53 3.05 17.25
C VAL A 192 4.26 4.54 17.47
N GLY A 193 5.27 5.40 17.29
CA GLY A 193 5.13 6.86 17.37
C GLY A 193 4.12 7.40 16.37
N ASP A 194 4.17 6.96 15.12
CA ASP A 194 3.20 7.32 14.07
C ASP A 194 1.75 6.99 14.47
N ILE A 195 1.54 5.86 15.16
CA ILE A 195 0.22 5.36 15.55
C ILE A 195 -0.28 6.02 16.86
N VAL A 196 0.62 6.23 17.83
CA VAL A 196 0.25 6.65 19.19
C VAL A 196 0.31 8.16 19.34
N ASP A 197 1.34 8.81 18.80
CA ASP A 197 1.59 10.24 18.99
C ASP A 197 1.15 11.04 17.76
N GLY A 198 1.44 10.52 16.56
CA GLY A 198 1.14 11.11 15.27
C GLY A 198 2.42 11.39 14.46
N VAL A 199 2.25 11.46 13.14
CA VAL A 199 3.36 11.57 12.18
C VAL A 199 3.95 12.98 12.21
N GLU A 200 5.27 13.09 12.33
CA GLU A 200 6.06 14.33 12.14
C GLU A 200 5.54 15.55 12.93
N GLY A 201 4.95 15.33 14.11
CA GLY A 201 4.40 16.42 14.95
C GLY A 201 3.09 17.02 14.43
N SER A 202 2.48 16.45 13.39
CA SER A 202 1.16 16.87 12.87
C SER A 202 0.00 16.58 13.84
N GLY A 203 0.20 15.63 14.76
CA GLY A 203 -0.88 15.08 15.60
C GLY A 203 -1.84 14.14 14.84
N ILE A 204 -1.63 13.94 13.53
CA ILE A 204 -2.39 13.01 12.69
C ILE A 204 -1.75 11.63 12.79
N ARG A 205 -2.54 10.63 13.17
CA ARG A 205 -2.06 9.29 13.50
C ARG A 205 -2.27 8.30 12.36
N ALA A 206 -1.33 7.39 12.20
CA ALA A 206 -1.49 6.22 11.33
C ALA A 206 -2.50 5.23 11.93
N GLY A 207 -3.20 4.51 11.06
CA GLY A 207 -4.18 3.48 11.45
C GLY A 207 -3.87 2.08 10.96
N ILE A 208 -2.78 1.90 10.22
CA ILE A 208 -2.27 0.59 9.80
C ILE A 208 -0.74 0.65 9.69
N ILE A 209 -0.09 -0.49 9.95
CA ILE A 209 1.36 -0.65 9.74
C ILE A 209 1.55 -1.13 8.31
N GLY A 210 2.11 -0.30 7.45
CA GLY A 210 2.41 -0.64 6.07
C GLY A 210 1.94 0.41 5.06
N GLU A 211 2.19 0.19 3.76
CA GLU A 211 2.73 -1.08 3.23
C GLU A 211 4.21 -1.33 3.60
N ILE A 212 4.51 -2.49 4.22
CA ILE A 212 5.90 -2.91 4.44
C ILE A 212 6.43 -3.50 3.14
N GLY A 213 7.45 -2.85 2.57
CA GLY A 213 8.02 -3.22 1.27
C GLY A 213 9.02 -4.36 1.33
N CYS A 214 8.77 -5.40 0.54
CA CYS A 214 9.66 -6.56 0.41
C CYS A 214 10.04 -6.79 -1.06
N THR A 215 11.33 -6.95 -1.33
CA THR A 215 11.85 -7.47 -2.60
C THR A 215 11.95 -8.99 -2.56
N TRP A 216 12.36 -9.59 -3.68
CA TRP A 216 12.72 -11.01 -3.74
C TRP A 216 14.09 -11.18 -4.41
N PRO A 217 15.04 -11.91 -3.78
CA PRO A 217 15.01 -12.43 -2.41
C PRO A 217 14.91 -11.32 -1.35
N LEU A 218 14.40 -11.64 -0.17
CA LEU A 218 14.16 -10.67 0.91
C LEU A 218 15.48 -10.08 1.45
N ALA A 219 15.65 -8.76 1.33
CA ALA A 219 16.88 -8.08 1.71
C ALA A 219 17.02 -7.94 3.24
N PRO A 220 18.25 -7.80 3.79
CA PRO A 220 18.47 -7.70 5.24
C PRO A 220 17.67 -6.57 5.92
N ASN A 221 17.62 -5.37 5.34
CA ASN A 221 16.84 -4.26 5.90
C ASN A 221 15.33 -4.43 5.75
N GLU A 222 14.87 -5.23 4.78
CA GLU A 222 13.46 -5.55 4.62
C GLU A 222 13.01 -6.60 5.66
N ARG A 223 13.88 -7.57 5.98
CA ARG A 223 13.70 -8.46 7.16
C ARG A 223 13.59 -7.67 8.45
N LYS A 224 14.51 -6.70 8.64
CA LYS A 224 14.51 -5.78 9.79
C LYS A 224 13.22 -4.95 9.88
N SER A 225 12.73 -4.46 8.74
CA SER A 225 11.46 -3.72 8.65
C SER A 225 10.25 -4.59 9.02
N LEU A 226 10.19 -5.85 8.54
CA LEU A 226 9.13 -6.78 8.92
C LEU A 226 9.15 -7.11 10.43
N ALA A 227 10.33 -7.37 10.99
CA ALA A 227 10.49 -7.62 12.44
C ALA A 227 10.00 -6.41 13.26
N ALA A 228 10.37 -5.19 12.85
CA ALA A 228 9.88 -3.96 13.45
C ALA A 228 8.35 -3.82 13.36
N GLY A 229 7.76 -4.18 12.21
CA GLY A 229 6.32 -4.24 12.02
C GLY A 229 5.63 -5.19 12.99
N ALA A 230 6.19 -6.39 13.22
CA ALA A 230 5.68 -7.35 14.20
C ALA A 230 5.73 -6.81 15.64
N ILE A 231 6.84 -6.15 16.02
CA ILE A 231 6.97 -5.50 17.33
C ILE A 231 5.89 -4.42 17.50
N ALA A 232 5.76 -3.52 16.52
CA ALA A 232 4.78 -2.44 16.56
C ALA A 232 3.32 -2.95 16.57
N GLN A 233 3.03 -4.02 15.83
CA GLN A 233 1.71 -4.66 15.82
C GLN A 233 1.32 -5.16 17.21
N ARG A 234 2.25 -5.81 17.91
CA ARG A 234 2.03 -6.31 19.28
C ARG A 234 1.83 -5.19 20.29
N GLU A 235 2.50 -4.05 20.10
CA GLU A 235 2.38 -2.90 21.01
C GLU A 235 1.12 -2.08 20.80
N THR A 236 0.64 -1.99 19.55
CA THR A 236 -0.43 -1.07 19.16
C THR A 236 -1.77 -1.74 18.87
N GLY A 237 -1.76 -3.02 18.49
CA GLY A 237 -2.92 -3.75 18.00
C GLY A 237 -3.32 -3.41 16.55
N ALA A 238 -2.57 -2.55 15.85
CA ALA A 238 -2.83 -2.23 14.44
C ALA A 238 -2.59 -3.46 13.54
N ALA A 239 -3.25 -3.53 12.38
CA ALA A 239 -2.94 -4.54 11.37
C ALA A 239 -1.64 -4.24 10.63
N ILE A 240 -1.04 -5.27 10.02
CA ILE A 240 0.11 -5.12 9.11
C ILE A 240 -0.38 -5.31 7.67
N LEU A 241 -0.02 -4.40 6.76
CA LEU A 241 -0.14 -4.55 5.32
C LEU A 241 1.25 -4.78 4.72
N VAL A 242 1.39 -5.84 3.93
CA VAL A 242 2.66 -6.26 3.33
C VAL A 242 2.61 -6.12 1.81
N HIS A 243 3.66 -5.52 1.24
CA HIS A 243 3.98 -5.57 -0.18
C HIS A 243 4.99 -6.69 -0.44
N PRO A 244 4.56 -7.87 -0.92
CA PRO A 244 5.49 -8.97 -1.14
C PRO A 244 6.31 -8.80 -2.42
N GLY A 245 7.47 -9.45 -2.44
CA GLY A 245 8.27 -9.63 -3.64
C GLY A 245 7.49 -10.38 -4.75
N ARG A 246 7.96 -10.27 -6.00
CA ARG A 246 7.31 -10.87 -7.18
C ARG A 246 7.70 -12.35 -7.36
N HIS A 247 7.56 -13.15 -6.31
CA HIS A 247 7.87 -14.58 -6.35
C HIS A 247 6.84 -15.38 -5.52
N PRO A 248 6.37 -16.55 -5.98
CA PRO A 248 5.33 -17.32 -5.30
C PRO A 248 5.71 -17.75 -3.87
N ASP A 249 7.01 -17.91 -3.57
CA ASP A 249 7.47 -18.27 -2.21
C ASP A 249 7.49 -17.07 -1.23
N ALA A 250 7.46 -15.83 -1.73
CA ALA A 250 7.61 -14.64 -0.90
C ALA A 250 6.52 -14.49 0.18
N PRO A 251 5.21 -14.71 -0.11
CA PRO A 251 4.17 -14.59 0.90
C PRO A 251 4.40 -15.49 2.13
N LEU A 252 4.70 -16.78 1.91
CA LEU A 252 4.87 -17.73 3.02
C LEU A 252 6.16 -17.46 3.81
N GLU A 253 7.26 -17.08 3.15
CA GLU A 253 8.49 -16.67 3.84
C GLU A 253 8.25 -15.47 4.76
N ILE A 254 7.50 -14.47 4.27
CA ILE A 254 7.18 -13.25 5.04
C ILE A 254 6.28 -13.58 6.24
N LEU A 255 5.24 -14.40 6.04
CA LEU A 255 4.35 -14.81 7.13
C LEU A 255 5.08 -15.60 8.21
N GLU A 256 5.99 -16.50 7.83
CA GLU A 256 6.84 -17.24 8.78
C GLU A 256 7.74 -16.28 9.57
N LEU A 257 8.36 -15.31 8.91
CA LEU A 257 9.20 -14.30 9.58
C LEU A 257 8.40 -13.49 10.58
N LEU A 258 7.23 -12.98 10.19
CA LEU A 258 6.35 -12.21 11.07
C LEU A 258 5.90 -13.04 12.28
N ALA A 259 5.51 -14.31 12.07
CA ALA A 259 5.12 -15.22 13.14
C ALA A 259 6.27 -15.48 14.13
N ASN A 260 7.49 -15.66 13.63
CA ASN A 260 8.69 -15.85 14.45
C ASN A 260 9.04 -14.62 15.31
N HIS A 261 8.62 -13.42 14.90
CA HIS A 261 8.73 -12.18 15.68
C HIS A 261 7.49 -11.90 16.54
N GLY A 262 6.56 -12.86 16.61
CA GLY A 262 5.38 -12.82 17.48
C GLY A 262 4.20 -12.01 16.94
N ALA A 263 4.18 -11.68 15.64
CA ALA A 263 3.01 -11.06 15.02
C ALA A 263 1.78 -11.98 15.10
N ASP A 264 0.61 -11.40 15.30
CA ASP A 264 -0.65 -12.08 15.06
C ASP A 264 -0.90 -12.13 13.55
N ILE A 265 -0.68 -13.31 12.96
CA ILE A 265 -0.88 -13.55 11.53
C ILE A 265 -2.32 -13.32 11.09
N SER A 266 -3.30 -13.51 11.98
CA SER A 266 -4.70 -13.25 11.67
C SER A 266 -5.01 -11.75 11.46
N ARG A 267 -4.02 -10.89 11.73
CA ARG A 267 -4.02 -9.44 11.56
C ARG A 267 -2.98 -8.94 10.55
N VAL A 268 -2.53 -9.82 9.66
CA VAL A 268 -1.66 -9.48 8.53
C VAL A 268 -2.49 -9.52 7.24
N ILE A 269 -2.37 -8.48 6.42
CA ILE A 269 -2.89 -8.40 5.06
C ILE A 269 -1.71 -8.66 4.11
N MET A 270 -1.83 -9.70 3.29
CA MET A 270 -0.86 -10.03 2.26
C MET A 270 -1.31 -9.43 0.92
N GLY A 271 -0.67 -8.34 0.52
CA GLY A 271 -0.93 -7.61 -0.73
C GLY A 271 -0.53 -8.36 -2.00
N HIS A 272 -0.97 -7.84 -3.13
CA HIS A 272 -0.48 -8.17 -4.46
C HIS A 272 -0.49 -9.65 -4.85
N LEU A 273 -1.44 -10.43 -4.33
CA LEU A 273 -1.57 -11.84 -4.71
C LEU A 273 -1.89 -11.98 -6.21
N ASP A 274 -2.59 -11.01 -6.80
CA ASP A 274 -2.99 -10.96 -8.22
C ASP A 274 -1.84 -11.14 -9.21
N ARG A 275 -0.65 -10.64 -8.84
CA ARG A 275 0.53 -10.60 -9.71
C ARG A 275 1.62 -11.60 -9.32
N THR A 276 1.35 -12.45 -8.32
CA THR A 276 2.38 -13.25 -7.66
C THR A 276 1.99 -14.71 -7.52
N VAL A 277 0.74 -15.00 -7.17
CA VAL A 277 0.28 -16.36 -6.85
C VAL A 277 -0.80 -16.79 -7.83
N PHE A 278 -0.44 -17.68 -8.76
CA PHE A 278 -1.33 -18.18 -9.82
C PHE A 278 -1.76 -19.63 -9.60
N ASP A 279 -1.09 -20.37 -8.72
CA ASP A 279 -1.54 -21.70 -8.31
C ASP A 279 -2.49 -21.57 -7.13
N PHE A 280 -3.69 -22.12 -7.28
CA PHE A 280 -4.69 -22.06 -6.21
C PHE A 280 -4.27 -22.86 -4.97
N SER A 281 -3.50 -23.92 -5.11
CA SER A 281 -3.00 -24.67 -3.95
C SER A 281 -2.10 -23.81 -3.07
N GLU A 282 -1.32 -22.90 -3.67
CA GLU A 282 -0.52 -21.91 -2.93
C GLU A 282 -1.41 -20.84 -2.28
N VAL A 283 -2.48 -20.41 -2.94
CA VAL A 283 -3.48 -19.53 -2.30
C VAL A 283 -4.07 -20.19 -1.05
N GLU A 284 -4.42 -21.48 -1.12
CA GLU A 284 -4.95 -22.23 0.03
C GLU A 284 -3.93 -22.35 1.17
N ARG A 285 -2.65 -22.53 0.86
CA ARG A 285 -1.57 -22.57 1.86
C ARG A 285 -1.40 -21.23 2.57
N ILE A 286 -1.44 -20.12 1.82
CA ILE A 286 -1.39 -18.77 2.39
C ILE A 286 -2.63 -18.51 3.25
N ALA A 287 -3.83 -18.87 2.75
CA ALA A 287 -5.08 -18.73 3.48
C ALA A 287 -5.09 -19.50 4.82
N ALA A 288 -4.55 -20.72 4.81
CA ALA A 288 -4.46 -21.58 5.99
C ALA A 288 -3.57 -21.01 7.12
N SER A 289 -2.71 -20.02 6.82
CA SER A 289 -1.96 -19.29 7.85
C SER A 289 -2.87 -18.41 8.74
N GLY A 290 -4.07 -18.07 8.25
CA GLY A 290 -5.03 -17.19 8.91
C GLY A 290 -4.93 -15.71 8.51
N CYS A 291 -3.96 -15.33 7.67
CA CYS A 291 -3.83 -13.97 7.17
C CYS A 291 -5.02 -13.55 6.28
N TYR A 292 -5.15 -12.25 6.05
CA TYR A 292 -6.00 -11.73 4.99
C TYR A 292 -5.27 -11.82 3.65
N LEU A 293 -6.00 -12.23 2.64
CA LEU A 293 -5.61 -12.32 1.24
C LEU A 293 -6.12 -11.07 0.53
N GLU A 294 -5.21 -10.30 -0.05
CA GLU A 294 -5.58 -9.08 -0.74
C GLU A 294 -5.40 -9.22 -2.25
N TRP A 295 -6.49 -8.93 -2.96
CA TRP A 295 -6.48 -8.67 -4.39
C TRP A 295 -6.64 -7.16 -4.61
N ASP A 296 -5.51 -6.48 -4.72
CA ASP A 296 -5.42 -5.02 -4.74
C ASP A 296 -5.15 -4.45 -6.13
N LEU A 297 -5.19 -5.24 -7.20
CA LEU A 297 -4.91 -4.75 -8.55
C LEU A 297 -6.15 -4.63 -9.45
N PHE A 298 -7.34 -4.43 -8.89
CA PHE A 298 -8.57 -4.25 -9.69
C PHE A 298 -8.46 -3.07 -10.65
N GLY A 299 -8.88 -3.30 -11.90
CA GLY A 299 -8.77 -2.33 -13.00
C GLY A 299 -7.37 -2.18 -13.60
N ASN A 300 -6.33 -2.83 -13.03
CA ASN A 300 -5.01 -2.89 -13.63
C ASN A 300 -4.93 -4.05 -14.64
N GLU A 301 -5.38 -3.76 -15.86
CA GLU A 301 -5.39 -4.67 -17.00
C GLU A 301 -4.46 -4.12 -18.09
N GLY A 302 -3.18 -4.50 -18.01
CA GLY A 302 -2.17 -4.11 -18.99
C GLY A 302 -1.86 -5.27 -19.95
N SER A 303 -1.78 -4.99 -21.26
CA SER A 303 -1.27 -5.95 -22.24
C SER A 303 0.25 -6.20 -22.11
N TYR A 304 0.92 -5.41 -21.28
CA TYR A 304 2.34 -5.52 -20.98
C TYR A 304 2.57 -5.14 -19.52
N TYR A 305 3.13 -6.06 -18.74
CA TYR A 305 3.52 -5.81 -17.36
C TYR A 305 5.05 -5.71 -17.27
N PRO A 306 5.63 -4.51 -17.01
CA PRO A 306 7.07 -4.28 -17.13
C PRO A 306 7.89 -4.79 -15.94
N LEU A 307 7.26 -5.32 -14.89
CA LEU A 307 7.93 -5.67 -13.63
C LEU A 307 8.15 -7.18 -13.42
N ALA A 308 7.49 -8.04 -14.19
CA ALA A 308 7.69 -9.49 -14.17
C ALA A 308 7.17 -10.11 -15.47
N GLU A 309 7.70 -11.28 -15.84
CA GLU A 309 7.26 -12.06 -17.00
C GLU A 309 5.99 -12.85 -16.68
N ILE A 310 4.87 -12.12 -16.55
CA ILE A 310 3.54 -12.70 -16.31
C ILE A 310 2.51 -12.07 -17.24
N ASP A 311 1.45 -12.81 -17.49
CA ASP A 311 0.21 -12.25 -18.04
C ASP A 311 -0.59 -11.66 -16.89
N MET A 312 -0.72 -10.33 -16.86
CA MET A 312 -1.50 -9.66 -15.81
C MET A 312 -2.96 -10.14 -15.87
N PRO A 313 -3.52 -10.69 -14.78
CA PRO A 313 -4.91 -11.12 -14.79
C PRO A 313 -5.85 -9.96 -15.10
N SER A 314 -6.94 -10.26 -15.80
CA SER A 314 -8.12 -9.39 -15.86
C SER A 314 -8.90 -9.44 -14.56
N ASP A 315 -9.77 -8.47 -14.32
CA ASP A 315 -10.73 -8.47 -13.22
C ASP A 315 -11.62 -9.71 -13.25
N ALA A 316 -11.94 -10.21 -14.45
CA ALA A 316 -12.72 -11.44 -14.58
C ALA A 316 -11.95 -12.65 -14.00
N GLN A 317 -10.65 -12.74 -14.27
CA GLN A 317 -9.77 -13.79 -13.73
C GLN A 317 -9.55 -13.60 -12.22
N ARG A 318 -9.31 -12.37 -11.75
CA ARG A 318 -9.24 -12.06 -10.29
C ARG A 318 -10.50 -12.53 -9.57
N LEU A 319 -11.67 -12.23 -10.12
CA LEU A 319 -12.95 -12.68 -9.56
C LEU A 319 -13.11 -14.21 -9.56
N ASP A 320 -12.55 -14.93 -10.52
CA ASP A 320 -12.58 -16.41 -10.50
C ASP A 320 -11.71 -16.97 -9.37
N PHE A 321 -10.52 -16.38 -9.13
CA PHE A 321 -9.68 -16.71 -7.98
C PHE A 321 -10.37 -16.42 -6.65
N ILE A 322 -10.92 -15.21 -6.50
CA ILE A 322 -11.64 -14.79 -5.29
C ILE A 322 -12.85 -15.70 -5.05
N LYS A 323 -13.62 -16.04 -6.10
CA LYS A 323 -14.78 -16.93 -5.97
C LYS A 323 -14.37 -18.32 -5.49
N ARG A 324 -13.29 -18.87 -6.05
CA ARG A 324 -12.76 -20.18 -5.65
C ARG A 324 -12.24 -20.15 -4.21
N THR A 325 -11.58 -19.06 -3.81
CA THR A 325 -11.09 -18.83 -2.44
C THR A 325 -12.23 -18.76 -1.44
N ALA A 326 -13.28 -17.99 -1.75
CA ALA A 326 -14.48 -17.91 -0.93
C ALA A 326 -15.19 -19.28 -0.81
N ALA A 327 -15.29 -20.04 -1.91
CA ALA A 327 -15.87 -21.38 -1.92
C ALA A 327 -15.05 -22.40 -1.11
N ALA A 328 -13.74 -22.17 -0.95
CA ALA A 328 -12.86 -22.97 -0.09
C ALA A 328 -13.00 -22.63 1.42
N GLY A 329 -13.90 -21.72 1.79
CA GLY A 329 -14.20 -21.39 3.19
C GLY A 329 -13.46 -20.17 3.73
N TYR A 330 -12.75 -19.42 2.89
CA TYR A 330 -11.94 -18.26 3.30
C TYR A 330 -12.59 -16.91 2.94
N SER A 331 -13.91 -16.86 2.75
CA SER A 331 -14.61 -15.62 2.36
C SER A 331 -14.42 -14.47 3.36
N ASP A 332 -14.20 -14.79 4.63
CA ASP A 332 -13.97 -13.84 5.71
C ASP A 332 -12.48 -13.40 5.80
N ARG A 333 -11.62 -13.85 4.88
CA ARG A 333 -10.20 -13.49 4.83
C ARG A 333 -9.82 -12.78 3.55
N ILE A 334 -10.79 -12.23 2.82
CA ILE A 334 -10.55 -11.56 1.54
C ILE A 334 -10.77 -10.06 1.72
N VAL A 335 -9.78 -9.26 1.30
CA VAL A 335 -9.90 -7.81 1.13
C VAL A 335 -9.47 -7.41 -0.28
N VAL A 336 -9.85 -6.21 -0.71
CA VAL A 336 -9.66 -5.77 -2.09
C VAL A 336 -9.28 -4.29 -2.17
N GLY A 337 -8.55 -3.95 -3.21
CA GLY A 337 -8.18 -2.59 -3.56
C GLY A 337 -7.87 -2.42 -5.04
N HIS A 338 -7.44 -1.22 -5.40
CA HIS A 338 -7.00 -0.91 -6.76
C HIS A 338 -5.50 -0.64 -6.83
N ASP A 339 -4.84 -0.25 -5.74
CA ASP A 339 -3.43 0.16 -5.74
C ASP A 339 -3.20 1.26 -6.79
N ILE A 340 -4.02 2.31 -6.73
CA ILE A 340 -3.86 3.46 -7.64
C ILE A 340 -2.68 4.29 -7.16
N ALA A 341 -1.49 3.99 -7.69
CA ALA A 341 -0.26 4.76 -7.53
C ALA A 341 0.08 5.67 -8.73
N HIS A 342 -0.77 5.73 -9.76
CA HIS A 342 -0.44 6.34 -11.06
C HIS A 342 -1.58 7.22 -11.61
N LYS A 343 -1.24 8.40 -12.16
CA LYS A 343 -2.24 9.37 -12.69
C LYS A 343 -3.18 8.77 -13.72
N HIS A 344 -2.67 8.00 -14.69
CA HIS A 344 -3.48 7.46 -15.78
C HIS A 344 -4.61 6.53 -15.33
N ARG A 345 -4.57 6.05 -14.07
CA ARG A 345 -5.61 5.22 -13.46
C ARG A 345 -6.75 6.03 -12.85
N LEU A 346 -6.58 7.34 -12.63
CA LEU A 346 -7.64 8.24 -12.19
C LEU A 346 -8.60 8.59 -13.34
N VAL A 347 -9.88 8.80 -13.03
CA VAL A 347 -10.93 9.17 -13.99
C VAL A 347 -10.56 10.44 -14.74
N LYS A 348 -10.00 11.45 -14.06
CA LYS A 348 -9.50 12.70 -14.68
C LYS A 348 -8.57 12.46 -15.87
N TYR A 349 -7.80 11.37 -15.86
CA TYR A 349 -6.86 11.01 -16.93
C TYR A 349 -7.34 9.82 -17.77
N GLY A 350 -8.65 9.54 -17.72
CA GLY A 350 -9.32 8.49 -18.50
C GLY A 350 -9.26 7.09 -17.88
N GLY A 351 -8.73 6.95 -16.66
CA GLY A 351 -8.67 5.69 -15.93
C GLY A 351 -9.99 5.28 -15.27
N HIS A 352 -9.94 4.23 -14.45
CA HIS A 352 -11.11 3.66 -13.78
C HIS A 352 -11.45 4.32 -12.43
N GLY A 353 -10.46 4.93 -11.77
CA GLY A 353 -10.61 5.60 -10.48
C GLY A 353 -10.98 4.70 -9.30
N TYR A 354 -11.09 5.31 -8.13
CA TYR A 354 -11.36 4.61 -6.86
C TYR A 354 -12.78 4.02 -6.78
N GLY A 355 -13.72 4.46 -7.63
CA GLY A 355 -15.09 3.94 -7.71
C GLY A 355 -15.21 2.54 -8.34
N HIS A 356 -14.17 2.07 -9.01
CA HIS A 356 -14.26 0.93 -9.93
C HIS A 356 -14.77 -0.36 -9.29
N ILE A 357 -14.30 -0.70 -8.08
CA ILE A 357 -14.78 -1.89 -7.36
C ILE A 357 -16.31 -1.83 -7.16
N LEU A 358 -16.86 -0.69 -6.73
CA LEU A 358 -18.29 -0.57 -6.44
C LEU A 358 -19.14 -0.48 -7.72
N GLU A 359 -18.70 0.32 -8.69
CA GLU A 359 -19.44 0.55 -9.93
C GLU A 359 -19.41 -0.65 -10.88
N ASN A 360 -18.28 -1.35 -10.95
CA ASN A 360 -18.02 -2.33 -12.00
C ASN A 360 -17.81 -3.74 -11.46
N ILE A 361 -17.04 -3.89 -10.38
CA ILE A 361 -16.67 -5.21 -9.86
C ILE A 361 -17.83 -5.83 -9.07
N VAL A 362 -18.49 -5.09 -8.18
CA VAL A 362 -19.64 -5.60 -7.43
C VAL A 362 -20.77 -6.10 -8.36
N PRO A 363 -21.19 -5.37 -9.41
CA PRO A 363 -22.13 -5.91 -10.40
C PRO A 363 -21.60 -7.15 -11.13
N ARG A 364 -20.28 -7.24 -11.40
CA ARG A 364 -19.66 -8.44 -12.00
C ARG A 364 -19.65 -9.63 -11.03
N MET A 365 -19.41 -9.41 -9.73
CA MET A 365 -19.52 -10.44 -8.68
C MET A 365 -20.92 -11.04 -8.66
N ARG A 366 -21.96 -10.21 -8.67
CA ARG A 366 -23.36 -10.68 -8.75
C ARG A 366 -23.62 -11.55 -9.99
N ARG A 367 -23.17 -11.09 -11.17
CA ARG A 367 -23.28 -11.88 -12.42
C ARG A 367 -22.50 -13.19 -12.37
N LYS A 368 -21.36 -13.21 -11.68
CA LYS A 368 -20.57 -14.42 -11.44
C LYS A 368 -21.13 -15.29 -10.31
N GLY A 369 -22.26 -14.93 -9.69
CA GLY A 369 -22.95 -15.75 -8.71
C GLY A 369 -22.31 -15.75 -7.33
N PHE A 370 -21.67 -14.66 -6.93
CA PHE A 370 -21.33 -14.42 -5.53
C PHE A 370 -22.63 -14.17 -4.72
N SER A 371 -22.69 -14.66 -3.48
CA SER A 371 -23.78 -14.28 -2.58
C SER A 371 -23.62 -12.83 -2.12
N GLU A 372 -24.74 -12.16 -1.81
CA GLU A 372 -24.67 -10.80 -1.23
C GLU A 372 -23.88 -10.79 0.09
N ASP A 373 -23.97 -11.85 0.91
CA ASP A 373 -23.17 -11.97 2.13
C ASP A 373 -21.67 -11.99 1.84
N THR A 374 -21.23 -12.68 0.77
CA THR A 374 -19.81 -12.70 0.38
C THR A 374 -19.38 -11.33 -0.14
N ILE A 375 -20.23 -10.67 -0.93
CA ILE A 375 -19.96 -9.32 -1.43
C ILE A 375 -19.82 -8.36 -0.24
N GLN A 376 -20.76 -8.36 0.70
CA GLN A 376 -20.74 -7.53 1.90
C GLN A 376 -19.55 -7.84 2.81
N ALA A 377 -19.18 -9.12 2.95
CA ALA A 377 -17.97 -9.50 3.68
C ALA A 377 -16.73 -8.86 3.04
N ILE A 378 -16.57 -8.97 1.72
CA ILE A 378 -15.39 -8.43 1.02
C ILE A 378 -15.34 -6.91 1.03
N THR A 379 -16.46 -6.24 0.78
CA THR A 379 -16.46 -4.77 0.59
C THR A 379 -16.64 -3.98 1.88
N VAL A 380 -17.19 -4.59 2.96
CA VAL A 380 -17.51 -3.90 4.22
C VAL A 380 -16.97 -4.66 5.43
N GLY A 381 -17.41 -5.90 5.62
CA GLY A 381 -17.20 -6.63 6.88
C GLY A 381 -15.74 -6.97 7.19
N ASN A 382 -15.01 -7.46 6.20
CA ASN A 382 -13.61 -7.84 6.31
C ASN A 382 -12.72 -6.61 6.54
N PRO A 383 -12.80 -5.53 5.73
CA PRO A 383 -12.08 -4.29 6.00
C PRO A 383 -12.38 -3.71 7.39
N ALA A 384 -13.65 -3.66 7.80
CA ALA A 384 -14.02 -3.14 9.12
C ALA A 384 -13.38 -3.93 10.27
N ARG A 385 -13.35 -5.26 10.15
CA ARG A 385 -12.73 -6.13 11.17
C ARG A 385 -11.21 -6.02 11.20
N ILE A 386 -10.55 -6.02 10.04
CA ILE A 386 -9.08 -5.98 9.99
C ILE A 386 -8.49 -4.61 10.34
N LEU A 387 -9.21 -3.52 10.11
CA LEU A 387 -8.73 -2.16 10.42
C LEU A 387 -8.97 -1.75 11.88
N ALA A 388 -9.87 -2.43 12.61
CA ALA A 388 -10.15 -2.14 14.02
C ALA A 388 -9.04 -2.66 14.93
N PHE A 389 -8.43 -1.82 15.77
CA PHE A 389 -7.27 -2.24 16.58
C PHE A 389 -7.62 -3.39 17.54
N ALA A 390 -6.68 -4.32 17.72
CA ALA A 390 -6.82 -5.53 18.54
C ALA A 390 -6.94 -5.24 20.04
#